data_AF-A0A7T4PGI0-F1
#
_entry.id   AF-A0A7T4PGI0-F1
#
_cell.length_a   1.000
_cell.length_b   1.000
_cell.length_c   1.000
_cell.angle_alpha   90.00
_cell.angle_beta   90.00
_cell.angle_gamma   90.00
#
_symmetry.space_group_name_H-M   'P 1'
#
loop_
_entity.id
_entity.type
_entity.pdbx_description
1 polymer ?
#
loop_
_entity_poly.entity_id
_entity_poly.type
_entity_poly.pdbx_seq_one_letter_code
_entity_poly.pdbx_strand_id
1 'polypeptide(L)'
;MARVRFIGPEPVTVPELGGRAVEPDEVVEVPDDRYEGYVCQPQTWEPVEEPRTVEELPPVEESQAAPAPLSVRKSAPRARKEV
;
A
#
# COMPACT_ATOMS: atom_id res chain seq x y z
N MET A 1 5.17 -18.29 -2.69
CA MET A 1 4.52 -17.65 -3.84
C MET A 1 3.31 -16.91 -3.28
N ALA A 2 3.11 -15.65 -3.68
CA ALA A 2 2.04 -14.79 -3.19
C ALA A 2 1.03 -14.47 -4.29
N ARG A 3 -0.20 -14.07 -3.94
CA ARG A 3 -1.23 -13.72 -4.94
C ARG A 3 -1.71 -12.30 -4.75
N VAL A 4 -1.68 -11.54 -5.84
CA VAL A 4 -2.18 -10.16 -5.91
C VAL A 4 -3.23 -10.05 -7.00
N ARG A 5 -4.27 -9.27 -6.75
CA ARG A 5 -5.29 -8.91 -7.72
C ARG A 5 -4.97 -7.56 -8.31
N PHE A 6 -5.09 -7.45 -9.62
CA PHE A 6 -4.99 -6.17 -10.29
C PHE A 6 -6.31 -5.42 -10.15
N ILE A 7 -6.29 -4.22 -9.57
CA ILE A 7 -7.48 -3.37 -9.39
C ILE A 7 -7.36 -2.05 -10.17
N GLY A 8 -6.33 -1.94 -11.01
CA GLY A 8 -6.12 -0.76 -11.84
C GLY A 8 -7.14 -0.65 -12.99
N PRO A 9 -7.33 0.57 -13.53
CA PRO A 9 -8.30 0.83 -14.60
C PRO A 9 -7.83 0.38 -16.00
N GLU A 10 -6.53 0.20 -16.20
CA GLU A 10 -5.93 -0.15 -17.50
C GLU A 10 -5.10 -1.42 -17.39
N PRO A 11 -5.13 -2.33 -18.38
CA PRO A 11 -4.34 -3.55 -18.34
C PRO A 11 -2.85 -3.27 -18.17
N VAL A 12 -2.20 -3.96 -17.22
CA VAL A 12 -0.77 -3.77 -16.93
C VAL A 12 0.04 -4.99 -17.30
N THR A 13 1.26 -4.77 -17.79
CA THR A 13 2.16 -5.88 -18.14
C THR A 13 2.97 -6.31 -16.92
N VAL A 14 2.89 -7.59 -16.56
CA VAL A 14 3.67 -8.15 -15.44
C VAL A 14 4.86 -8.94 -15.97
N PRO A 15 6.11 -8.50 -15.70
CA PRO A 15 7.31 -9.20 -16.17
C PRO A 15 7.40 -10.65 -15.66
N GLU A 16 6.96 -10.87 -14.42
CA GLU A 16 7.01 -12.18 -13.76
C GLU A 16 6.10 -13.24 -14.42
N LEU A 17 5.08 -12.80 -15.19
CA LEU A 17 4.22 -13.68 -16.01
C LEU A 17 4.71 -13.81 -17.46
N GLY A 18 6.01 -13.59 -17.69
CA GLY A 18 6.59 -13.59 -19.04
C GLY A 18 6.18 -12.37 -19.88
N GLY A 19 5.83 -11.26 -19.23
CA GLY A 19 5.40 -10.04 -19.93
C GLY A 19 3.97 -10.12 -20.48
N ARG A 20 3.11 -10.93 -19.87
CA ARG A 20 1.67 -10.97 -20.20
C ARG A 20 0.96 -9.73 -19.63
N ALA A 21 -0.03 -9.23 -20.37
CA ALA A 21 -0.96 -8.21 -19.89
C ALA A 21 -1.99 -8.83 -18.94
N VAL A 22 -2.19 -8.18 -17.81
CA VAL A 22 -3.10 -8.56 -16.73
C VAL A 22 -4.31 -7.63 -16.80
N GLU A 23 -5.50 -8.22 -16.92
CA GLU A 23 -6.75 -7.47 -17.01
C GLU A 23 -7.18 -6.96 -15.62
N PRO A 24 -8.01 -5.90 -15.55
CA PRO A 24 -8.68 -5.49 -14.32
C PRO A 24 -9.37 -6.68 -13.64
N ASP A 25 -9.27 -6.74 -12.32
CA ASP A 25 -9.77 -7.81 -11.46
C ASP A 25 -9.09 -9.18 -11.62
N GLU A 26 -8.10 -9.33 -12.51
CA GLU A 26 -7.35 -10.58 -12.68
C GLU A 26 -6.41 -10.81 -11.50
N VAL A 27 -6.41 -12.04 -10.97
CA VAL A 27 -5.52 -12.46 -9.88
C VAL A 27 -4.30 -13.13 -10.47
N VAL A 28 -3.12 -12.65 -10.08
CA VAL A 28 -1.83 -13.13 -10.55
C VAL A 28 -0.98 -13.65 -9.41
N GLU A 29 -0.22 -14.71 -9.70
CA GLU A 29 0.73 -15.29 -8.76
C GLU A 29 2.12 -14.69 -9.03
N VAL A 30 2.71 -14.11 -7.99
CA VAL A 30 4.02 -13.46 -8.04
C VAL A 30 4.97 -14.07 -7.00
N PRO A 31 6.29 -13.98 -7.20
CA PRO A 31 7.25 -14.33 -6.17
C PRO A 31 7.06 -13.45 -4.92
N ASP A 32 7.23 -14.04 -3.73
CA ASP A 32 7.05 -13.34 -2.45
C ASP A 32 8.01 -12.15 -2.31
N ASP A 33 9.25 -12.27 -2.83
CA ASP A 33 10.23 -11.18 -2.90
C ASP A 33 9.74 -9.93 -3.66
N ARG A 34 8.76 -10.09 -4.56
CA ARG A 34 8.16 -9.01 -5.36
C ARG A 34 6.83 -8.52 -4.79
N TYR A 35 6.20 -9.30 -3.91
CA TYR A 35 4.86 -9.03 -3.37
C TYR A 35 4.78 -7.63 -2.73
N GLU A 36 5.75 -7.27 -1.89
CA GLU A 36 5.82 -5.96 -1.22
C GLU A 36 5.75 -4.78 -2.21
N GLY A 37 6.42 -4.89 -3.35
CA GLY A 37 6.42 -3.84 -4.37
C GLY A 37 5.06 -3.63 -5.05
N TYR A 38 4.22 -4.66 -5.08
CA TYR A 38 2.86 -4.59 -5.60
C TYR A 38 1.89 -4.07 -4.53
N VAL A 39 1.93 -4.60 -3.31
CA VAL A 39 1.00 -4.18 -2.23
C VAL A 39 1.25 -2.75 -1.72
N CYS A 40 2.46 -2.21 -1.88
CA CYS A 40 2.73 -0.78 -1.65
C CYS A 40 2.05 0.15 -2.67
N GLN A 41 1.36 -0.40 -3.69
CA GLN A 41 0.57 0.35 -4.67
C GLN A 41 -0.92 0.02 -4.54
N PRO A 42 -1.58 0.41 -3.42
CA PRO A 42 -2.97 0.05 -3.13
C PRO A 42 -4.02 0.66 -4.09
N GLN A 43 -3.63 1.51 -5.03
CA GLN A 43 -4.50 1.98 -6.13
C GLN A 43 -4.51 1.03 -7.34
N THR A 44 -3.56 0.09 -7.38
CA THR A 44 -3.25 -0.69 -8.58
C THR A 44 -3.30 -2.18 -8.28
N TRP A 45 -2.91 -2.58 -7.07
CA TRP A 45 -2.85 -3.97 -6.65
C TRP A 45 -3.50 -4.18 -5.28
N GLU A 46 -4.21 -5.29 -5.15
CA GLU A 46 -4.88 -5.74 -3.93
C GLU A 46 -4.29 -7.10 -3.48
N PRO A 47 -3.87 -7.25 -2.21
CA PRO A 47 -3.39 -8.53 -1.70
C PRO A 47 -4.53 -9.54 -1.55
N VAL A 48 -4.46 -10.68 -2.25
CA VAL A 48 -5.47 -11.75 -2.17
C VAL A 48 -5.03 -12.90 -1.28
N GLU A 49 -3.77 -13.33 -1.41
CA GLU A 49 -3.18 -14.37 -0.56
C GLU A 49 -1.84 -13.86 -0.04
N GLU A 50 -1.78 -13.63 1.28
CA GLU A 50 -0.57 -13.22 1.98
C GLU A 50 0.50 -14.33 1.84
N PRO A 51 1.76 -13.97 1.54
CA PRO A 51 2.84 -14.94 1.40
C PRO A 51 2.91 -15.82 2.64
N ARG A 52 3.03 -17.14 2.46
CA ARG A 52 3.08 -18.11 3.57
C ARG A 52 4.42 -18.04 4.29
N THR A 53 4.78 -16.92 4.89
CA THR A 53 5.97 -16.83 5.74
C THR A 53 5.79 -15.73 6.79
N VAL A 54 5.19 -16.15 7.91
CA VAL A 54 5.44 -15.71 9.29
C VAL A 54 4.80 -14.38 9.76
N GLU A 55 4.02 -14.53 10.85
CA GLU A 55 3.61 -13.52 11.85
C GLU A 55 2.79 -12.30 11.40
N GLU A 56 1.47 -12.41 11.61
CA GLU A 56 0.72 -11.58 12.56
C GLU A 56 1.32 -10.18 12.84
N LEU A 57 1.11 -9.23 11.92
CA LEU A 57 1.02 -7.82 12.27
C LEU A 57 -0.20 -7.22 11.56
N PRO A 58 -1.18 -6.67 12.30
CA PRO A 58 -2.43 -6.18 11.73
C PRO A 58 -2.16 -5.05 10.74
N PRO A 59 -3.00 -4.90 9.70
CA PRO A 59 -2.85 -3.85 8.71
C PRO A 59 -2.93 -2.50 9.42
N VAL A 60 -1.81 -1.79 9.45
CA VAL A 60 -1.84 -0.34 9.56
C VAL A 60 -2.65 0.15 8.38
N GLU A 61 -3.85 0.63 8.68
CA GLU A 61 -4.69 1.43 7.80
C GLU A 61 -3.92 2.70 7.44
N GLU A 62 -2.89 2.59 6.58
CA GLU A 62 -2.26 3.76 5.96
C GLU A 62 -3.09 4.12 4.74
N SER A 63 -4.23 4.68 5.10
CA SER A 63 -5.07 5.56 4.31
C SER A 63 -4.20 6.40 3.38
N GLN A 64 -4.33 6.14 2.09
CA GLN A 64 -4.13 7.18 1.12
C GLN A 64 -5.10 8.34 1.44
N ALA A 65 -4.56 9.40 2.02
CA ALA A 65 -5.25 10.67 2.09
C ALA A 65 -4.25 11.84 2.03
N ALA A 66 -4.03 12.29 0.80
CA ALA A 66 -3.99 13.71 0.40
C ALA A 66 -2.80 14.59 0.84
N PRO A 67 -2.43 15.59 0.01
CA PRO A 67 -1.21 16.38 0.18
C PRO A 67 -1.32 17.37 1.35
N ALA A 68 -0.14 17.72 1.88
CA ALA A 68 0.10 18.64 2.98
C ALA A 68 -0.73 19.94 2.94
N PRO A 69 -1.13 20.45 4.12
CA PRO A 69 -1.10 21.89 4.35
C PRO A 69 0.09 22.26 5.23
N LEU A 70 0.83 23.24 4.71
CA LEU A 70 1.97 23.92 5.29
C LEU A 70 1.82 24.23 6.78
N SER A 71 2.90 23.93 7.50
CA SER A 71 3.19 24.46 8.83
C SER A 71 3.01 25.98 8.88
N VAL A 72 2.06 26.46 9.69
CA VAL A 72 2.16 27.79 10.30
C VAL A 72 2.51 27.62 11.79
N ARG A 73 3.78 27.82 12.09
CA ARG A 73 4.31 27.92 13.46
C ARG A 73 4.02 29.33 13.98
N LYS A 74 3.41 29.46 15.17
CA LYS A 74 3.76 30.50 16.17
C LYS A 74 3.08 30.16 17.51
N SER A 75 3.80 29.53 18.44
CA SER A 75 4.48 30.16 19.60
C SER A 75 3.55 30.53 20.76
N ALA A 76 3.81 29.89 21.91
CA ALA A 76 3.29 30.23 23.25
C ALA A 76 3.74 31.63 23.70
N PRO A 77 3.21 32.19 24.82
CA PRO A 77 3.72 31.78 26.14
C PRO A 77 2.73 31.80 27.34
N ARG A 78 2.85 30.78 28.19
CA ARG A 78 3.08 30.82 29.67
C ARG A 78 2.31 31.83 30.56
N ALA A 79 1.55 31.30 31.53
CA ALA A 79 1.43 31.77 32.93
C ALA A 79 0.70 30.69 33.79
N ARG A 80 1.37 29.87 34.62
CA ARG A 80 1.50 30.03 36.11
C ARG A 80 0.65 31.19 36.66
N LYS A 81 -0.21 31.00 37.67
CA LYS A 81 0.15 30.57 39.03
C LYS A 81 -1.12 30.36 39.89
N GLU A 82 -1.05 29.40 40.80
CA GLU A 82 -1.87 29.24 42.02
C GLU A 82 -2.25 30.54 42.73
N VAL A 83 -3.47 30.59 43.28
CA VAL A 83 -3.75 30.90 44.70
C VAL A 83 -5.02 30.19 45.15
#